data_AF-A0A2M6YNY5-F1
#
_entry.id   AF-A0A2M6YNY5-F1
#
_cell.length_a   1.000
_cell.length_b   1.000
_cell.length_c   1.000
_cell.angle_alpha   90.00
_cell.angle_beta   90.00
_cell.angle_gamma   90.00
#
_symmetry.space_group_name_H-M   'P 1'
#
loop_
_entity.id
_entity.type
_entity.pdbx_description
1 polymer ?
#
loop_
_entity_poly.entity_id
_entity_poly.type
_entity_poly.pdbx_seq_one_letter_code
_entity_poly.pdbx_strand_id
1 'polypeptide(L)' 'SRKSGARGLRSIMENIMLDIMYELPSQTEVEECLISEESIVKHEQPLLLYRSARESA' A
#
# COMPACT_ATOMS: atom_id res chain seq x y z
N SER A 1 5.29 -5.60 -25.25
CA SER A 1 4.10 -5.15 -24.51
C SER A 1 3.70 -6.21 -23.49
N ARG A 2 3.32 -5.81 -22.26
CA ARG A 2 2.78 -6.70 -21.22
C ARG A 2 1.46 -7.30 -21.75
N LYS A 3 1.53 -8.42 -22.48
CA LYS A 3 0.37 -9.22 -22.95
C LYS A 3 0.00 -10.31 -21.95
N SER A 4 0.24 -10.06 -20.67
CA SER A 4 0.05 -11.04 -19.59
C SER A 4 -1.39 -11.08 -19.05
N GLY A 5 -2.25 -10.13 -19.44
CA GLY A 5 -3.62 -10.02 -18.95
C GLY A 5 -3.65 -9.88 -17.43
N ALA A 6 -4.56 -10.59 -16.75
CA ALA A 6 -4.68 -10.59 -15.30
C ALA A 6 -3.37 -10.98 -14.56
N ARG A 7 -2.48 -11.75 -15.20
CA ARG A 7 -1.17 -12.08 -14.59
C ARG A 7 -0.25 -10.87 -14.48
N GLY A 8 -0.44 -9.86 -15.35
CA GLY A 8 0.27 -8.59 -15.25
C GLY A 8 -0.12 -7.81 -14.00
N LEU A 9 -1.39 -7.87 -13.58
CA LEU A 9 -1.88 -7.18 -12.39
C LEU A 9 -1.21 -7.73 -11.12
N ARG A 10 -1.12 -9.06 -10.99
CA ARG A 10 -0.45 -9.70 -9.85
C ARG A 10 1.00 -9.24 -9.73
N SER A 11 1.74 -9.20 -10.84
CA SER A 11 3.13 -8.73 -10.84
C SER A 11 3.26 -7.25 -10.45
N ILE A 12 2.33 -6.39 -10.87
CA ILE A 12 2.32 -4.98 -10.45
C ILE A 12 2.08 -4.90 -8.94
N MET A 13 1.08 -5.62 -8.43
CA MET A 13 0.79 -5.65 -7.00
C MET A 13 1.96 -6.20 -6.17
N GLU A 14 2.58 -7.31 -6.57
CA GLU A 14 3.70 -7.92 -5.83
C GLU A 14 4.89 -6.95 -5.69
N ASN A 15 5.18 -6.16 -6.72
CA ASN A 15 6.27 -5.19 -6.67
C ASN A 15 6.02 -4.07 -5.66
N ILE A 16 4.79 -3.56 -5.57
CA ILE A 16 4.45 -2.46 -4.65
C ILE A 16 4.23 -2.97 -3.22
N MET A 17 3.65 -4.16 -3.09
CA MET A 17 3.34 -4.75 -1.79
C MET A 17 4.58 -5.25 -1.05
N LEU A 18 5.71 -5.45 -1.73
CA LEU A 18 6.92 -5.99 -1.10
C LEU A 18 7.40 -5.12 0.08
N ASP A 19 7.54 -3.81 -0.15
CA ASP A 19 7.99 -2.88 0.87
C ASP A 19 6.90 -2.66 1.94
N ILE A 20 5.63 -2.52 1.49
CA ILE A 20 4.48 -2.33 2.39
C ILE A 20 4.35 -3.51 3.35
N MET A 21 4.38 -4.75 2.86
CA MET A 21 4.25 -5.94 3.69
C MET A 21 5.46 -6.17 4.59
N TYR A 22 6.62 -5.60 4.28
CA TYR A 22 7.78 -5.66 5.15
C TYR A 22 7.69 -4.64 6.30
N GLU A 23 7.33 -3.40 6.00
CA GLU A 23 7.34 -2.31 6.98
C GLU A 23 6.06 -2.29 7.84
N LEU A 24 4.89 -2.43 7.21
CA LEU A 24 3.59 -2.24 7.84
C LEU A 24 3.35 -3.14 9.07
N PRO A 25 3.74 -4.44 9.10
CA PRO A 25 3.52 -5.30 10.27
C PRO A 25 4.20 -4.80 11.55
N SER A 26 5.27 -4.00 11.42
CA SER A 26 5.97 -3.42 12.57
C SER A 26 5.35 -2.10 13.08
N GLN A 27 4.45 -1.49 12.30
CA GLN A 27 3.81 -0.21 12.62
C GLN A 27 2.43 -0.45 13.28
N THR A 28 2.42 -0.65 14.59
CA THR A 28 1.20 -1.02 15.36
C THR A 28 0.11 0.04 15.37
N GLU A 29 0.46 1.30 15.14
CA GLU A 29 -0.46 2.43 15.18
C GLU A 29 -1.12 2.72 13.82
N VAL A 30 -0.70 2.05 12.75
CA VAL A 30 -1.32 2.21 11.42
C VAL A 30 -2.65 1.47 11.39
N GLU A 31 -3.69 2.19 11.00
CA GLU A 31 -5.06 1.69 10.88
C GLU A 31 -5.42 1.39 9.42
N GLU A 32 -4.96 2.24 8.49
CA GLU A 32 -5.24 2.09 7.06
C GLU A 32 -4.03 2.51 6.21
N CYS A 33 -3.80 1.81 5.10
CA CYS A 33 -2.77 2.11 4.11
C CYS A 33 -3.44 2.34 2.74
N LEU A 34 -3.45 3.60 2.29
CA LEU A 34 -4.05 4.00 1.02
C LEU A 34 -3.00 3.99 -0.10
N ILE A 35 -3.21 3.13 -1.10
CA ILE A 35 -2.38 3.03 -2.31
C ILE A 35 -3.06 3.86 -3.41
N SER A 36 -2.47 4.99 -3.77
CA SER A 36 -3.01 5.89 -4.81
C SER A 36 -2.45 5.56 -6.20
N GLU A 37 -2.99 6.21 -7.25
CA GLU A 37 -2.44 6.10 -8.60
C GLU A 37 -0.97 6.53 -8.65
N GLU A 38 -0.59 7.57 -7.91
CA GLU A 38 0.79 8.05 -7.82
C GLU A 38 1.71 7.01 -7.19
N SER A 39 1.23 6.24 -6.20
CA SER A 39 2.00 5.11 -5.66
C SER A 39 2.33 4.07 -6.73
N ILE A 40 1.45 3.89 -7.72
CA ILE A 40 1.65 2.95 -8.84
C ILE A 40 2.52 3.56 -9.94
N VAL A 41 2.19 4.77 -10.39
CA VAL A 41 2.74 5.38 -11.61
C VAL A 41 4.07 6.08 -11.35
N LYS A 42 4.23 6.66 -10.15
CA LYS A 42 5.41 7.45 -9.76
C LYS A 42 6.25 6.79 -8.66
N HIS A 43 5.83 5.63 -8.16
CA HIS A 43 6.49 4.94 -7.04
C HIS A 43 6.58 5.81 -5.78
N GLU A 44 5.58 6.67 -5.56
CA GLU A 44 5.45 7.43 -4.31
C GLU A 44 5.04 6.49 -3.16
N GLN A 45 5.48 6.82 -1.94
CA GLN A 45 5.11 6.08 -0.74
C GLN A 45 3.58 6.15 -0.52
N PRO A 46 2.93 5.05 -0.10
CA PRO A 46 1.50 5.07 0.19
C PRO A 46 1.19 5.96 1.40
N LEU A 47 -0.05 6.46 1.47
CA LEU A 47 -0.50 7.25 2.61
C LEU A 47 -0.91 6.32 3.76
N LEU A 48 -0.26 6.48 4.91
CA LEU A 48 -0.60 5.75 6.13
C LEU A 48 -1.49 6.60 7.03
N LEU A 49 -2.65 6.06 7.38
CA LEU A 49 -3.58 6.63 8.34
C LEU A 49 -3.35 5.94 9.68
N TYR A 50 -3.04 6.74 10.69
CA TYR A 50 -2.79 6.26 12.04
C TYR A 50 -4.03 6.40 12.90
N ARG A 51 -4.20 5.51 13.87
CA ARG A 51 -5.31 5.58 14.82
C ARG A 51 -5.38 6.96 15.46
N SER A 52 -6.49 7.66 15.25
CA SER A 52 -6.74 8.91 15.96
C SER A 52 -7.02 8.59 17.42
N ALA A 53 -6.37 9.29 18.36
CA ALA A 53 -6.61 9.17 19.80
C ALA A 53 -8.00 9.71 20.24
N ARG A 54 -9.00 9.72 19.36
CA ARG A 54 -10.35 10.19 19.64
C ARG A 54 -11.39 9.19 19.18
N GLU A 55 -11.66 8.26 20.08
CA GLU A 55 -13.04 7.83 20.32
C GLU A 55 -13.20 7.56 21.81
N SER A 56 -13.19 8.64 22.58
CA SER A 56 -13.87 8.69 23.86
C SER A 56 -15.20 9.39 23.61
N ALA A 57 -16.20 8.60 23.25
CA ALA A 57 -17.60 8.99 23.32
C ALA A 57 -18.19 8.46 24.64
#